data_AF-A0A150U2V6-F1
#
_entry.id   AF-A0A150U2V6-F1
#
_cell.length_a   1.000
_cell.length_b   1.000
_cell.length_c   1.000
_cell.angle_alpha   90.00
_cell.angle_beta   90.00
_cell.angle_gamma   90.00
#
_symmetry.space_group_name_H-M   'P 1'
#
loop_
_entity.id
_entity.type
_entity.pdbx_description
1 polymer ?
#
loop_
_entity_poly.entity_id
_entity_poly.type
_entity_poly.pdbx_seq_one_letter_code
_entity_poly.pdbx_strand_id
1 'polypeptide(L)'
;MKSRFPTCSILLVASLLSLSACGDDGGDSDGGGAACGEFAACGGDPTGSWTIEETCLDPSMFAELTETCDATIDISGVEMVGTAEFKPDSTYVTTSTMEGPMKIVYPPSCLTMEGVTITCAQLDATMQELLAQGIATFTSASCVAAGAGCACTLVLGETTTTGAGTWSVSGSSLTVQADGEAAQEVPFCVEGSSLTMAIQAGEEGGAPGTGKSYMRLTKQ
;
A
#
# COMPACT_ATOMS: atom_id res chain seq x y z
N MET A 1 -31.13 11.45 57.63
CA MET A 1 -31.26 9.97 57.57
C MET A 1 -30.13 9.51 56.65
N LYS A 2 -28.95 8.99 57.05
CA LYS A 2 -28.54 7.89 57.95
C LYS A 2 -29.10 6.52 57.53
N SER A 3 -28.28 5.71 56.84
CA SER A 3 -28.01 4.25 57.02
C SER A 3 -27.42 3.69 55.70
N ARG A 4 -26.13 3.34 55.56
CA ARG A 4 -25.35 2.16 56.04
C ARG A 4 -25.68 0.81 55.35
N PHE A 5 -24.72 0.35 54.50
CA PHE A 5 -24.10 -0.99 54.27
C PHE A 5 -24.87 -2.30 54.60
N PRO A 6 -24.69 -3.42 53.84
CA PRO A 6 -23.39 -4.15 53.72
C PRO A 6 -23.06 -4.69 52.30
N THR A 7 -21.82 -4.68 51.82
CA THR A 7 -20.75 -5.69 52.00
C THR A 7 -21.21 -7.15 51.90
N CYS A 8 -20.97 -7.79 50.74
CA CYS A 8 -20.96 -9.24 50.60
C CYS A 8 -19.57 -9.67 50.12
N SER A 9 -18.83 -10.33 51.01
CA SER A 9 -17.56 -10.97 50.75
C SER A 9 -17.72 -12.22 49.89
N ILE A 10 -16.77 -12.39 48.96
CA ILE A 10 -15.97 -13.59 48.65
C ILE A 10 -16.72 -14.93 48.59
N LEU A 11 -16.77 -15.51 47.38
CA LEU A 11 -16.57 -16.95 47.20
C LEU A 11 -15.86 -17.21 45.85
N LEU A 12 -14.60 -17.62 45.99
CA LEU A 12 -13.77 -18.29 45.00
C LEU A 12 -14.38 -19.66 44.68
N VAL A 13 -14.73 -19.94 43.42
CA VAL A 13 -14.88 -21.31 42.92
C VAL A 13 -14.19 -21.40 41.57
N ALA A 14 -13.19 -22.27 41.54
CA ALA A 14 -12.41 -22.66 40.38
C ALA A 14 -13.18 -23.70 39.53
N SER A 15 -12.88 -23.67 38.24
CA SER A 15 -12.90 -24.81 37.30
C SER A 15 -14.26 -25.34 36.83
N LEU A 16 -14.63 -24.97 35.60
CA LEU A 16 -15.31 -25.87 34.66
C LEU A 16 -14.75 -25.68 33.25
N LEU A 17 -14.17 -26.76 32.73
CA LEU A 17 -13.74 -26.91 31.34
C LEU A 17 -14.90 -26.66 30.38
N SER A 18 -14.67 -25.85 29.34
CA SER A 18 -15.46 -25.87 28.12
C SER A 18 -14.52 -26.08 26.94
N LEU A 19 -14.51 -27.31 26.43
CA LEU A 19 -14.01 -27.59 25.08
C LEU A 19 -15.00 -26.95 24.10
N SER A 20 -14.58 -25.90 23.40
CA SER A 20 -15.19 -25.51 22.13
C SER A 20 -14.17 -25.79 21.03
N ALA A 21 -14.22 -27.03 20.54
CA ALA A 21 -13.65 -27.44 19.28
C ALA A 21 -14.62 -27.03 18.16
N CYS A 22 -14.25 -26.03 17.37
CA CYS A 22 -14.67 -25.71 15.99
C CYS A 22 -13.61 -24.71 15.50
N GLY A 23 -12.97 -24.78 14.36
CA GLY A 23 -12.91 -25.71 13.26
C GLY A 23 -11.70 -25.22 12.45
N ASP A 24 -10.86 -26.17 12.04
CA ASP A 24 -9.81 -25.97 11.05
C ASP A 24 -10.52 -25.65 9.73
N ASP A 25 -10.55 -24.37 9.34
CA ASP A 25 -10.96 -23.99 7.98
C ASP A 25 -9.69 -23.79 7.17
N GLY A 26 -9.60 -24.61 6.13
CA GLY A 26 -8.42 -24.79 5.32
C GLY A 26 -8.08 -23.50 4.57
N GLY A 27 -6.78 -23.35 4.32
CA GLY A 27 -6.29 -22.31 3.44
C GLY A 27 -6.88 -22.47 2.04
N ASP A 28 -7.78 -21.56 1.69
CA ASP A 28 -7.92 -21.10 0.32
C ASP A 28 -6.88 -19.98 0.11
N SER A 29 -5.71 -20.39 -0.37
CA SER A 29 -4.76 -19.48 -1.00
C SER A 29 -5.30 -19.09 -2.37
N ASP A 30 -6.31 -18.23 -2.39
CA ASP A 30 -6.62 -17.45 -3.58
C ASP A 30 -5.42 -16.53 -3.84
N GLY A 31 -4.70 -16.80 -4.92
CA GLY A 31 -3.49 -16.10 -5.34
C GLY A 31 -3.77 -14.68 -5.85
N GLY A 32 -4.30 -13.82 -4.97
CA GLY A 32 -4.20 -12.37 -5.06
C GLY A 32 -2.99 -11.91 -4.24
N GLY A 33 -2.19 -10.98 -4.78
CA GLY A 33 -1.01 -10.43 -4.11
C GLY A 33 -1.32 -10.08 -2.65
N ALA A 34 -0.44 -10.46 -1.73
CA ALA A 34 -0.68 -10.37 -0.30
C ALA A 34 -1.14 -8.95 0.07
N ALA A 35 -2.41 -8.81 0.46
CA ALA A 35 -2.94 -7.55 0.95
C ALA A 35 -2.14 -7.14 2.18
N CYS A 36 -1.74 -5.87 2.21
CA CYS A 36 -0.98 -5.34 3.32
C CYS A 36 -1.80 -5.41 4.61
N GLY A 37 -1.15 -5.76 5.71
CA GLY A 37 -1.77 -5.64 7.02
C GLY A 37 -2.09 -4.18 7.32
N GLU A 38 -3.23 -3.91 7.95
CA GLU A 38 -3.50 -2.57 8.47
C GLU A 38 -2.45 -2.23 9.53
N PHE A 39 -1.80 -1.08 9.40
CA PHE A 39 -0.93 -0.56 10.45
C PHE A 39 -1.65 0.51 11.27
N ALA A 40 -1.36 0.54 12.57
CA ALA A 40 -1.90 1.54 13.50
C ALA A 40 -0.89 2.68 13.68
N ALA A 41 -1.33 3.92 13.44
CA ALA A 41 -0.51 5.09 13.69
C ALA A 41 -0.32 5.33 15.20
N CYS A 42 0.90 5.67 15.60
CA CYS A 42 1.26 5.96 17.00
C CYS A 42 1.84 7.37 17.21
N GLY A 43 2.14 8.09 16.11
CA GLY A 43 2.79 9.39 16.14
C GLY A 43 4.26 9.32 16.54
N GLY A 44 4.75 10.39 17.15
CA GLY A 44 6.15 10.54 17.58
C GLY A 44 6.87 11.68 16.85
N ASP A 45 8.19 11.78 17.05
CA ASP A 45 9.03 12.78 16.39
C ASP A 45 9.73 12.16 15.17
N PRO A 46 9.38 12.55 13.93
CA PRO A 46 9.97 12.00 12.72
C PRO A 46 11.37 12.56 12.44
N THR A 47 11.87 13.51 13.24
CA THR A 47 13.16 14.18 12.99
C THR A 47 14.33 13.18 12.88
N GLY A 48 15.03 13.26 11.75
CA GLY A 48 16.19 12.42 11.45
C GLY A 48 16.29 12.04 9.97
N SER A 49 17.30 11.22 9.68
CA SER A 49 17.53 10.61 8.37
C SER A 49 17.12 9.14 8.42
N TRP A 50 16.40 8.70 7.39
CA TRP A 50 15.75 7.41 7.32
C TRP A 50 16.00 6.78 5.94
N THR A 51 16.11 5.45 5.90
CA THR A 51 16.20 4.66 4.67
C THR A 51 15.00 3.74 4.59
N ILE A 52 14.37 3.64 3.42
CA ILE A 52 13.27 2.68 3.20
C ILE A 52 13.83 1.26 3.34
N GLU A 53 13.26 0.50 4.27
CA GLU A 53 13.62 -0.90 4.56
C GLU A 53 12.58 -1.87 4.00
N GLU A 54 11.31 -1.51 4.11
CA GLU A 54 10.18 -2.33 3.66
C GLU A 54 9.13 -1.41 3.04
N THR A 55 8.52 -1.88 1.95
CA THR A 55 7.34 -1.27 1.38
C THR A 55 6.26 -2.32 1.27
N CYS A 56 5.06 -1.97 1.71
CA CYS A 56 3.86 -2.75 1.47
C CYS A 56 2.89 -1.89 0.65
N LEU A 57 2.58 -2.35 -0.56
CA LEU A 57 1.65 -1.70 -1.47
C LEU A 57 0.38 -2.54 -1.58
N ASP A 58 -0.76 -1.93 -1.27
CA ASP A 58 -2.06 -2.55 -1.53
C ASP A 58 -2.42 -2.38 -3.02
N PRO A 59 -2.93 -3.44 -3.69
CA PRO A 59 -3.39 -3.35 -5.08
C PRO A 59 -4.46 -2.28 -5.32
N SER A 60 -5.20 -1.82 -4.30
CA SER A 60 -6.16 -0.72 -4.42
C SER A 60 -5.54 0.57 -4.92
N MET A 61 -4.23 0.77 -4.70
CA MET A 61 -3.50 1.92 -5.26
C MET A 61 -3.56 1.99 -6.79
N PHE A 62 -3.83 0.86 -7.44
CA PHE A 62 -3.95 0.74 -8.88
C PHE A 62 -5.40 0.46 -9.30
N ALA A 63 -6.38 0.74 -8.43
CA ALA A 63 -7.79 0.49 -8.69
C ALA A 63 -8.25 1.13 -10.00
N GLU A 64 -7.82 2.35 -10.31
CA GLU A 64 -8.14 3.04 -11.57
C GLU A 64 -7.80 2.22 -12.83
N LEU A 65 -6.73 1.41 -12.78
CA LEU A 65 -6.33 0.53 -13.88
C LEU A 65 -7.26 -0.68 -14.04
N THR A 66 -8.04 -1.01 -13.00
CA THR A 66 -8.86 -2.22 -12.89
C THR A 66 -10.36 -1.96 -12.85
N GLU A 67 -10.78 -0.74 -12.47
CA GLU A 67 -12.17 -0.35 -12.21
C GLU A 67 -13.10 -0.57 -13.40
N THR A 68 -12.56 -0.52 -14.62
CA THR A 68 -13.38 -0.58 -15.83
C THR A 68 -13.76 -2.00 -16.25
N CYS A 69 -13.06 -3.02 -15.75
CA CYS A 69 -13.22 -4.37 -16.32
C CYS A 69 -12.81 -5.55 -15.43
N ASP A 70 -12.63 -5.34 -14.12
CA ASP A 70 -12.25 -6.35 -13.12
C ASP A 70 -10.89 -7.03 -13.41
N ALA A 71 -9.94 -6.28 -13.97
CA ALA A 71 -8.57 -6.77 -14.09
C ALA A 71 -7.96 -7.01 -12.70
N THR A 72 -7.10 -8.03 -12.57
CA THR A 72 -6.34 -8.25 -11.34
C THR A 72 -4.91 -7.81 -11.52
N ILE A 73 -4.35 -7.16 -10.50
CA ILE A 73 -2.97 -6.68 -10.50
C ILE A 73 -2.20 -7.37 -9.37
N ASP A 74 -1.02 -7.86 -9.71
CA ASP A 74 -0.04 -8.38 -8.80
C ASP A 74 1.21 -7.48 -8.86
N ILE A 75 1.46 -6.80 -7.75
CA ILE A 75 2.59 -5.90 -7.52
C ILE A 75 3.61 -6.48 -6.54
N SER A 76 3.56 -7.79 -6.26
CA SER A 76 4.45 -8.40 -5.26
C SER A 76 5.94 -8.33 -5.64
N GLY A 77 6.24 -8.05 -6.90
CA GLY A 77 7.60 -7.84 -7.39
C GLY A 77 8.01 -6.37 -7.53
N VAL A 78 7.12 -5.42 -7.23
CA VAL A 78 7.43 -3.99 -7.24
C VAL A 78 8.15 -3.66 -5.93
N GLU A 79 9.34 -3.08 -6.06
CA GLU A 79 10.14 -2.61 -4.94
C GLU A 79 10.21 -1.09 -4.96
N MET A 80 10.29 -0.50 -3.77
CA MET A 80 10.56 0.92 -3.59
C MET A 80 11.72 1.08 -2.62
N VAL A 81 12.76 1.78 -3.06
CA VAL A 81 13.96 2.09 -2.29
C VAL A 81 14.12 3.60 -2.20
N GLY A 82 14.79 4.10 -1.17
CA GLY A 82 14.93 5.54 -1.02
C GLY A 82 15.29 6.00 0.38
N THR A 83 15.28 7.31 0.56
CA THR A 83 15.58 7.96 1.84
C THR A 83 14.59 9.07 2.15
N ALA A 84 14.41 9.35 3.44
CA ALA A 84 13.68 10.51 3.92
C ALA A 84 14.51 11.23 4.98
N GLU A 85 14.56 12.55 4.91
CA GLU A 85 15.18 13.41 5.90
C GLU A 85 14.14 14.41 6.40
N PHE A 86 13.77 14.33 7.67
CA PHE A 86 12.91 15.30 8.35
C PHE A 86 13.77 16.16 9.26
N LYS A 87 13.90 17.45 8.94
CA LYS A 87 14.80 18.37 9.63
C LYS A 87 14.11 19.11 10.78
N PRO A 88 14.85 19.51 11.84
CA PRO A 88 14.28 20.24 12.98
C PRO A 88 13.66 21.61 12.62
N ASP A 89 13.98 22.17 11.46
CA ASP A 89 13.43 23.44 10.95
C ASP A 89 12.08 23.25 10.23
N SER A 90 11.45 22.08 10.37
CA SER A 90 10.18 21.72 9.73
C SER A 90 10.27 21.60 8.20
N THR A 91 11.47 21.38 7.65
CA THR A 91 11.65 21.03 6.23
C THR A 91 11.96 19.56 6.06
N TYR A 92 11.61 18.99 4.91
CA TYR A 92 11.95 17.60 4.58
C TYR A 92 12.53 17.48 3.17
N VAL A 93 13.31 16.41 2.96
CA VAL A 93 13.73 15.95 1.65
C VAL A 93 13.50 14.45 1.59
N THR A 94 12.92 13.98 0.50
CA THR A 94 12.64 12.57 0.25
C THR A 94 13.18 12.20 -1.12
N THR A 95 13.76 11.01 -1.22
CA THR A 95 14.10 10.38 -2.48
C THR A 95 13.46 9.00 -2.49
N SER A 96 12.82 8.63 -3.58
CA SER A 96 12.21 7.31 -3.74
C SER A 96 12.36 6.86 -5.18
N THR A 97 12.81 5.63 -5.35
CA THR A 97 12.95 4.95 -6.64
C THR A 97 12.06 3.73 -6.59
N MET A 98 11.12 3.64 -7.52
CA MET A 98 10.26 2.47 -7.69
C MET A 98 10.72 1.70 -8.93
N GLU A 99 10.78 0.38 -8.81
CA GLU A 99 11.17 -0.52 -9.90
C GLU A 99 10.58 -1.92 -9.71
N GLY A 100 10.77 -2.78 -10.72
CA GLY A 100 10.44 -4.20 -10.61
C GLY A 100 9.21 -4.65 -11.41
N PRO A 101 8.95 -5.95 -11.45
CA PRO A 101 7.86 -6.52 -12.24
C PRO A 101 6.50 -6.31 -11.59
N MET A 102 5.54 -5.94 -12.44
CA MET A 102 4.11 -5.93 -12.18
C MET A 102 3.44 -6.91 -13.13
N LYS A 103 2.44 -7.65 -12.66
CA LYS A 103 1.63 -8.53 -13.50
C LYS A 103 0.18 -8.10 -13.47
N ILE A 104 -0.44 -8.03 -14.64
CA ILE A 104 -1.86 -7.69 -14.79
C ILE A 104 -2.56 -8.82 -15.53
N VAL A 105 -3.67 -9.31 -15.00
CA VAL A 105 -4.52 -10.29 -15.67
C VAL A 105 -5.80 -9.60 -16.12
N TYR A 106 -5.94 -9.49 -17.44
CA TYR A 106 -7.09 -8.91 -18.12
C TYR A 106 -8.12 -10.00 -18.43
N PRO A 107 -9.28 -10.03 -17.76
CA PRO A 107 -10.39 -10.89 -18.16
C PRO A 107 -10.96 -10.50 -19.54
N PRO A 108 -11.78 -11.36 -20.17
CA PRO A 108 -12.40 -11.07 -21.48
C PRO A 108 -13.18 -9.75 -21.56
N SER A 109 -13.75 -9.30 -20.43
CA SER A 109 -14.42 -8.00 -20.29
C SER A 109 -13.49 -6.83 -20.63
N CYS A 110 -12.22 -6.90 -20.22
CA CYS A 110 -11.21 -5.87 -20.51
C CYS A 110 -10.76 -5.86 -21.97
N LEU A 111 -10.96 -6.98 -22.67
CA LEU A 111 -10.47 -7.15 -24.03
C LEU A 111 -11.50 -6.75 -25.08
N THR A 112 -12.70 -6.32 -24.66
CA THR A 112 -13.76 -5.93 -25.59
C THR A 112 -14.08 -4.45 -25.44
N MET A 113 -13.70 -3.65 -26.43
CA MET A 113 -13.99 -2.21 -26.50
C MET A 113 -14.91 -1.92 -27.68
N GLU A 114 -16.05 -1.26 -27.43
CA GLU A 114 -17.02 -0.89 -28.47
C GLU A 114 -17.48 -2.08 -29.35
N GLY A 115 -17.54 -3.29 -28.77
CA GLY A 115 -17.93 -4.51 -29.47
C GLY A 115 -16.82 -5.16 -30.31
N VAL A 116 -15.60 -4.62 -30.27
CA VAL A 116 -14.41 -5.22 -30.88
C VAL A 116 -13.58 -5.92 -29.81
N THR A 117 -13.38 -7.23 -29.97
CA THR A 117 -12.51 -8.01 -29.10
C THR A 117 -11.07 -7.95 -29.59
N ILE A 118 -10.16 -7.54 -28.71
CA ILE A 118 -8.72 -7.48 -28.92
C ILE A 118 -8.10 -8.81 -28.44
N THR A 119 -7.20 -9.37 -29.25
CA THR A 119 -6.43 -10.56 -28.89
C THR A 119 -5.24 -10.20 -28.01
N CYS A 120 -4.71 -11.16 -27.23
CA CYS A 120 -3.51 -10.91 -26.42
C CYS A 120 -2.29 -10.48 -27.24
N ALA A 121 -2.19 -10.95 -28.49
CA ALA A 121 -1.12 -10.53 -29.40
C ALA A 121 -1.27 -9.07 -29.85
N GLN A 122 -2.52 -8.59 -30.03
CA GLN A 122 -2.76 -7.18 -30.31
C GLN A 122 -2.50 -6.32 -29.07
N LEU A 123 -2.90 -6.79 -27.88
CA LEU A 123 -2.59 -6.11 -26.62
C LEU A 123 -1.08 -6.01 -26.38
N ASP A 124 -0.34 -7.09 -26.61
CA ASP A 124 1.12 -7.11 -26.56
C ASP A 124 1.72 -6.08 -27.53
N ALA A 125 1.28 -6.08 -28.79
CA ALA A 125 1.74 -5.13 -29.80
C ALA A 125 1.47 -3.66 -29.40
N THR A 126 0.29 -3.38 -28.84
CA THR A 126 -0.03 -2.03 -28.33
C THR A 126 0.89 -1.62 -27.20
N MET A 127 1.17 -2.51 -26.23
CA MET A 127 2.10 -2.20 -25.14
C MET A 127 3.53 -1.96 -25.64
N GLN A 128 3.99 -2.74 -26.63
CA GLN A 128 5.29 -2.51 -27.29
C GLN A 128 5.34 -1.18 -28.04
N GLU A 129 4.23 -0.77 -28.65
CA GLU A 129 4.14 0.51 -29.34
C GLU A 129 4.26 1.69 -28.35
N LEU A 130 3.59 1.62 -27.21
CA LEU A 130 3.69 2.62 -26.14
C LEU A 130 5.12 2.75 -25.60
N LEU A 131 5.83 1.62 -25.47
CA LEU A 131 7.26 1.57 -25.15
C LEU A 131 8.11 2.26 -26.22
N ALA A 132 7.90 1.90 -27.49
CA ALA A 132 8.67 2.47 -28.60
C ALA A 132 8.46 3.98 -28.76
N GLN A 133 7.29 4.50 -28.39
CA GLN A 133 6.99 5.93 -28.39
C GLN A 133 7.56 6.67 -27.16
N GLY A 134 8.09 5.96 -26.16
CA GLY A 134 8.60 6.55 -24.91
C GLY A 134 7.49 7.16 -24.04
N ILE A 135 6.24 6.72 -24.22
CA ILE A 135 5.08 7.17 -23.44
C ILE A 135 4.93 6.32 -22.17
N ALA A 136 5.32 5.06 -22.24
CA ALA A 136 5.25 4.12 -21.13
C ALA A 136 6.27 4.43 -20.01
N THR A 137 5.87 4.22 -18.76
CA THR A 137 6.74 4.29 -17.56
C THR A 137 7.45 2.97 -17.25
N PHE A 138 7.16 1.92 -18.02
CA PHE A 138 7.82 0.62 -17.94
C PHE A 138 8.96 0.52 -18.97
N THR A 139 9.93 -0.36 -18.71
CA THR A 139 11.06 -0.67 -19.60
C THR A 139 10.82 -1.87 -20.49
N SER A 140 9.89 -2.74 -20.09
CA SER A 140 9.44 -3.86 -20.90
C SER A 140 8.00 -4.23 -20.58
N ALA A 141 7.34 -4.84 -21.55
CA ALA A 141 6.01 -5.39 -21.44
C ALA A 141 5.95 -6.71 -22.22
N SER A 142 5.15 -7.65 -21.76
CA SER A 142 4.81 -8.85 -22.54
C SER A 142 3.45 -9.36 -22.13
N CYS A 143 2.55 -9.54 -23.09
CA CYS A 143 1.20 -10.06 -22.87
C CYS A 143 1.03 -11.42 -23.57
N VAL A 144 0.58 -12.41 -22.82
CA VAL A 144 0.33 -13.78 -23.30
C VAL A 144 -1.07 -14.23 -22.94
N ALA A 145 -1.59 -15.22 -23.68
CA ALA A 145 -2.89 -15.81 -23.37
C ALA A 145 -2.87 -16.52 -22.01
N ALA A 146 -3.89 -16.28 -21.19
CA ALA A 146 -4.08 -16.91 -19.88
C ALA A 146 -5.57 -17.26 -19.70
N GLY A 147 -5.91 -18.54 -19.93
CA GLY A 147 -7.30 -18.98 -19.96
C GLY A 147 -8.09 -18.27 -21.07
N ALA A 148 -9.19 -17.61 -20.72
CA ALA A 148 -9.99 -16.79 -21.65
C ALA A 148 -9.49 -15.34 -21.78
N GLY A 149 -8.57 -14.91 -20.92
CA GLY A 149 -8.03 -13.55 -20.87
C GLY A 149 -6.57 -13.46 -21.29
N CYS A 150 -5.93 -12.34 -20.93
CA CYS A 150 -4.52 -12.10 -21.16
C CYS A 150 -3.80 -11.86 -19.83
N ALA A 151 -2.61 -12.43 -19.66
CA ALA A 151 -1.70 -12.07 -18.59
C ALA A 151 -0.56 -11.23 -19.17
N CYS A 152 -0.41 -10.00 -18.67
CA CYS A 152 0.64 -9.07 -19.05
C CYS A 152 1.65 -8.93 -17.91
N THR A 153 2.93 -9.10 -18.22
CA THR A 153 4.04 -8.77 -17.32
C THR A 153 4.67 -7.47 -17.80
N LEU A 154 4.73 -6.50 -16.91
CA LEU A 154 5.33 -5.18 -17.12
C LEU A 154 6.53 -5.08 -16.19
N VAL A 155 7.62 -4.43 -16.62
CA VAL A 155 8.75 -4.12 -15.72
C VAL A 155 8.85 -2.61 -15.62
N LEU A 156 8.56 -2.07 -14.44
CA LEU A 156 8.70 -0.64 -14.18
C LEU A 156 10.17 -0.24 -14.35
N GLY A 157 10.42 0.86 -15.05
CA GLY A 157 11.76 1.43 -15.11
C GLY A 157 12.12 2.12 -13.80
N GLU A 158 13.40 2.13 -13.46
CA GLU A 158 13.93 2.91 -12.34
C GLU A 158 13.51 4.37 -12.49
N THR A 159 12.48 4.76 -11.74
CA THR A 159 11.97 6.13 -11.75
C THR A 159 12.21 6.73 -10.39
N THR A 160 13.26 7.55 -10.31
CA THR A 160 13.61 8.26 -9.09
C THR A 160 12.85 9.58 -9.01
N THR A 161 12.03 9.72 -7.97
CA THR A 161 11.38 10.97 -7.62
C THR A 161 12.07 11.56 -6.40
N THR A 162 12.31 12.87 -6.43
CA THR A 162 12.81 13.63 -5.28
C THR A 162 11.77 14.68 -4.91
N GLY A 163 11.33 14.66 -3.66
CA GLY A 163 10.40 15.64 -3.09
C GLY A 163 11.07 16.45 -2.00
N ALA A 164 10.77 17.73 -1.93
CA ALA A 164 11.15 18.60 -0.83
C ALA A 164 9.99 19.52 -0.46
N GLY A 165 9.97 19.97 0.79
CA GLY A 165 8.92 20.84 1.28
C GLY A 165 8.96 21.00 2.79
N THR A 166 7.79 21.24 3.38
CA THR A 166 7.64 21.40 4.83
C THR A 166 6.84 20.26 5.45
N TRP A 167 7.06 20.02 6.74
CA TRP A 167 6.32 19.02 7.49
C TRP A 167 5.90 19.55 8.86
N SER A 168 4.82 18.97 9.41
CA SER A 168 4.40 19.20 10.79
C SER A 168 3.69 17.97 11.35
N VAL A 169 3.60 17.86 12.68
CA VAL A 169 2.97 16.71 13.34
C VAL A 169 1.81 17.17 14.21
N SER A 170 0.69 16.45 14.12
CA SER A 170 -0.46 16.58 15.01
C SER A 170 -0.92 15.20 15.47
N GLY A 171 -0.59 14.84 16.72
CA GLY A 171 -0.89 13.51 17.26
C GLY A 171 -0.16 12.41 16.48
N SER A 172 -0.94 11.55 15.82
CA SER A 172 -0.44 10.45 14.96
C SER A 172 -0.54 10.75 13.46
N SER A 173 -0.75 12.02 13.10
CA SER A 173 -0.80 12.51 11.72
C SER A 173 0.44 13.36 11.43
N LEU A 174 1.14 13.02 10.35
CA LEU A 174 2.25 13.77 9.78
C LEU A 174 1.70 14.52 8.57
N THR A 175 1.71 15.85 8.63
CA THR A 175 1.38 16.69 7.48
C THR A 175 2.65 16.93 6.68
N VAL A 176 2.67 16.54 5.40
CA VAL A 176 3.73 16.89 4.45
C VAL A 176 3.18 17.83 3.39
N GLN A 177 3.91 18.89 3.08
CA GLN A 177 3.54 19.83 2.03
C GLN A 177 4.74 20.00 1.11
N ALA A 178 4.67 19.37 -0.07
CA ALA A 178 5.63 19.59 -1.13
C ALA A 178 5.50 21.00 -1.71
N ASP A 179 6.61 21.55 -2.22
CA ASP A 179 6.63 22.89 -2.79
C ASP A 179 5.65 23.04 -3.96
N GLY A 180 4.67 23.94 -3.82
CA GLY A 180 3.66 24.20 -4.85
C GLY A 180 2.44 23.29 -4.80
N GLU A 181 2.41 22.31 -3.89
CA GLU A 181 1.32 21.34 -3.74
C GLU A 181 0.49 21.60 -2.47
N ALA A 182 -0.71 21.00 -2.45
CA ALA A 182 -1.52 20.98 -1.24
C ALA A 182 -0.86 20.12 -0.16
N ALA A 183 -1.09 20.49 1.10
CA ALA A 183 -0.64 19.69 2.23
C ALA A 183 -1.40 18.35 2.27
N GLN A 184 -0.67 17.27 2.51
CA GLN A 184 -1.20 15.91 2.65
C GLN A 184 -0.97 15.43 4.08
N GLU A 185 -2.00 14.84 4.68
CA GLU A 185 -1.92 14.25 6.01
C GLU A 185 -1.74 12.74 5.90
N VAL A 186 -0.64 12.22 6.42
CA VAL A 186 -0.34 10.79 6.43
C VAL A 186 -0.29 10.23 7.85
N PRO A 187 -1.01 9.14 8.15
CA PRO A 187 -0.82 8.40 9.39
C PRO A 187 0.63 7.92 9.51
N PHE A 188 1.22 8.03 10.70
CA PHE A 188 2.58 7.58 10.94
C PHE A 188 2.82 7.08 12.36
N CYS A 189 3.92 6.36 12.54
CA CYS A 189 4.36 5.81 13.83
C CYS A 189 5.88 5.77 13.91
N VAL A 190 6.46 6.37 14.96
CA VAL A 190 7.89 6.31 15.26
C VAL A 190 8.11 5.46 16.51
N GLU A 191 8.82 4.34 16.34
CA GLU A 191 9.17 3.42 17.41
C GLU A 191 10.69 3.16 17.40
N GLY A 192 11.41 3.88 18.27
CA GLY A 192 12.87 3.75 18.37
C GLY A 192 13.59 4.18 17.09
N SER A 193 14.18 3.22 16.38
CA SER A 193 14.86 3.43 15.10
C SER A 193 14.00 3.12 13.88
N SER A 194 12.70 2.84 14.07
CA SER A 194 11.76 2.57 12.99
C SER A 194 10.74 3.70 12.84
N LEU A 195 10.50 4.11 11.60
CA LEU A 195 9.45 5.04 11.19
C LEU A 195 8.56 4.30 10.20
N THR A 196 7.28 4.15 10.51
CA THR A 196 6.28 3.63 9.56
C THR A 196 5.36 4.77 9.14
N MET A 197 5.14 4.93 7.84
CA MET A 197 4.25 5.96 7.28
C MET A 197 3.30 5.32 6.27
N ALA A 198 2.06 5.79 6.24
CA ALA A 198 1.14 5.42 5.18
C ALA A 198 1.61 5.96 3.82
N ILE A 199 1.37 5.19 2.77
CA ILE A 199 1.48 5.63 1.39
C ILE A 199 0.06 5.94 0.93
N GLN A 200 -0.23 7.20 0.63
CA GLN A 200 -1.52 7.55 0.03
C GLN A 200 -1.36 7.58 -1.49
N ALA A 201 -2.02 6.64 -2.18
CA ALA A 201 -2.47 6.89 -3.53
C ALA A 201 -3.65 7.90 -3.43
N GLY A 202 -3.76 8.82 -4.39
CA GLY A 202 -4.66 9.97 -4.30
C GLY A 202 -6.08 9.67 -3.79
N GLU A 203 -6.60 10.58 -2.96
CA GLU A 203 -7.96 10.66 -2.40
C GLU A 203 -8.69 9.33 -2.06
N GLU A 204 -7.99 8.26 -1.66
CA GLU A 204 -8.67 7.07 -1.16
C GLU A 204 -9.18 7.28 0.29
N GLY A 205 -10.49 7.11 0.46
CA GLY A 205 -11.22 7.22 1.74
C GLY A 205 -10.89 6.12 2.74
N GLY A 206 -9.68 6.15 3.31
CA GLY A 206 -9.27 5.33 4.45
C GLY A 206 -9.93 5.78 5.77
N ALA A 207 -10.02 4.86 6.74
CA ALA A 207 -10.38 5.25 8.10
C ALA A 207 -9.28 6.16 8.69
N PRO A 208 -9.64 7.21 9.45
CA PRO A 208 -8.65 8.12 10.03
C PRO A 208 -7.63 7.36 10.88
N GLY A 209 -6.34 7.49 10.58
CA GLY A 209 -5.25 6.93 11.39
C GLY A 209 -4.81 5.50 11.04
N THR A 210 -5.31 4.92 9.95
CA THR A 210 -4.86 3.63 9.40
C THR A 210 -4.48 3.77 7.92
N GLY A 211 -3.45 3.06 7.48
CA GLY A 211 -3.11 2.94 6.06
C GLY A 211 -3.08 1.47 5.64
N LYS A 212 -3.55 1.18 4.43
CA LYS A 212 -3.41 -0.14 3.80
C LYS A 212 -2.06 -0.27 3.12
N SER A 213 -1.61 0.76 2.42
CA SER A 213 -0.23 0.83 1.93
C SER A 213 0.66 1.59 2.91
N TYR A 214 1.88 1.10 3.14
CA TYR A 214 2.84 1.74 4.03
C TYR A 214 4.28 1.52 3.60
N MET A 215 5.15 2.41 4.07
CA MET A 215 6.59 2.23 4.03
C MET A 215 7.12 2.19 5.46
N ARG A 216 8.02 1.23 5.73
CA ARG A 216 8.82 1.22 6.95
C ARG A 216 10.22 1.68 6.60
N LEU A 217 10.67 2.69 7.32
CA LEU A 217 11.99 3.26 7.21
C LEU A 217 12.77 2.98 8.50
N THR A 218 14.07 2.76 8.34
CA THR A 218 15.00 2.60 9.46
C THR A 218 15.96 3.77 9.53
N LYS A 219 16.19 4.25 10.75
CA LYS A 219 17.05 5.41 11.04
C LYS A 219 18.50 5.13 10.66
N GLN A 220 19.13 6.10 10.02
CA GLN A 220 20.57 6.07 9.69
C GLN A 220 21.46 6.44 10.89
#